data_AF-A0A370K1N7-F1
#
_entry.id   AF-A0A370K1N7-F1
#
_cell.length_a   1.000
_cell.length_b   1.000
_cell.length_c   1.000
_cell.angle_alpha   90.00
_cell.angle_beta   90.00
_cell.angle_gamma   90.00
#
_symmetry.space_group_name_H-M   'P 1'
#
loop_
_entity.id
_entity.type
_entity.pdbx_description
1 polymer ?
#
loop_
_entity_poly.entity_id
_entity_poly.type
_entity_poly.pdbx_seq_one_letter_code
_entity_poly.pdbx_strand_id
1 'polypeptide(L)'
;MKASIPKAPLFLPTEKAPPEARPLAELPLLILVGLTGVGKSSLIERLGYPTLPDRREVVDRFVLPRYGHSPASQLDRAERFALTRRFRQEYPGGVAEILAQSRAHPIWPLVMDGLRGAEEVRFALQHLPRSYFVVLEARDLTRLARLLQRGDAFDRVALDEADWVQLQNLARGVLSEAELEEALSWNVPPAELLSKLRIVAEERKNYDPQGAKAVLEGSPRALFLDTERLSLEEEVQAVQAFVRQAAEA
;
A
#
# COMPACT_ATOMS: atom_id res chain seq x y z
N MET A 1 25.07 -3.25 5.14
CA MET A 1 24.38 -1.98 5.47
C MET A 1 23.20 -1.84 4.51
N LYS A 2 21.96 -1.73 5.00
CA LYS A 2 20.83 -1.36 4.14
C LYS A 2 21.08 0.07 3.63
N ALA A 3 21.15 0.25 2.31
CA ALA A 3 21.23 1.59 1.74
C ALA A 3 19.93 2.33 2.09
N SER A 4 20.05 3.55 2.63
CA SER A 4 18.87 4.38 2.91
C SER A 4 18.27 4.83 1.60
N ILE A 5 17.02 4.44 1.32
CA ILE A 5 16.29 4.91 0.13
C ILE A 5 16.12 6.43 0.26
N PRO A 6 16.47 7.23 -0.77
CA PRO A 6 16.32 8.67 -0.70
C PRO A 6 14.83 9.05 -0.58
N LYS A 7 14.47 9.77 0.48
CA LYS A 7 13.12 10.36 0.60
C LYS A 7 13.08 11.74 -0.05
N ALA A 8 12.24 11.88 -1.06
CA ALA A 8 11.93 13.17 -1.66
C ALA A 8 10.87 13.89 -0.81
N PRO A 9 10.97 15.22 -0.65
CA PRO A 9 9.97 15.98 0.09
C PRO A 9 8.66 16.05 -0.69
N LEU A 10 7.57 15.78 0.01
CA LEU A 10 6.20 16.02 -0.41
C LEU A 10 5.65 17.21 0.36
N PHE A 11 5.10 18.18 -0.34
CA PHE A 11 4.43 19.34 0.26
C PHE A 11 2.93 19.15 0.09
N LEU A 12 2.26 18.82 1.19
CA LEU A 12 0.81 18.57 1.22
C LEU A 12 0.04 19.89 1.07
N PRO A 13 -1.27 19.86 0.74
CA PRO A 13 -2.02 21.09 0.41
C PRO A 13 -2.03 22.16 1.51
N THR A 14 -1.88 21.74 2.77
CA THR A 14 -1.82 22.63 3.95
C THR A 14 -0.41 23.12 4.28
N GLU A 15 0.61 22.70 3.52
CA GLU A 15 2.01 22.99 3.81
C GLU A 15 2.60 24.01 2.82
N LYS A 16 3.54 24.82 3.31
CA LYS A 16 4.24 25.78 2.46
C LYS A 16 5.24 25.07 1.56
N ALA A 17 4.96 25.05 0.26
CA ALA A 17 5.88 24.54 -0.75
C ALA A 17 6.90 25.62 -1.18
N PRO A 18 8.16 25.24 -1.45
CA PRO A 18 9.15 26.18 -1.96
C PRO A 18 8.90 26.51 -3.45
N PRO A 19 9.51 27.58 -4.00
CA PRO A 19 9.27 28.04 -5.38
C PRO A 19 9.56 27.00 -6.46
N GLU A 20 10.57 26.15 -6.23
CA GLU A 20 11.01 25.09 -7.14
C GLU A 20 10.09 23.85 -7.13
N ALA A 21 9.18 23.74 -6.15
CA ALA A 21 8.21 22.65 -6.14
C ALA A 21 7.15 22.85 -7.23
N ARG A 22 6.74 21.73 -7.86
CA ARG A 22 5.72 21.68 -8.90
C ARG A 22 4.53 20.84 -8.45
N PRO A 23 3.31 21.13 -8.93
CA PRO A 23 2.15 20.28 -8.68
C PRO A 23 2.41 18.83 -9.12
N LEU A 24 2.06 17.85 -8.30
CA LEU A 24 2.24 16.44 -8.66
C LEU A 24 1.44 16.04 -9.91
N ALA A 25 0.31 16.70 -10.17
CA ALA A 25 -0.46 16.50 -11.41
C ALA A 25 0.35 16.83 -12.69
N GLU A 26 1.39 17.66 -12.57
CA GLU A 26 2.29 18.04 -13.66
C GLU A 26 3.60 17.25 -13.67
N LEU A 27 3.85 16.36 -12.71
CA LEU A 27 5.08 15.59 -12.63
C LEU A 27 4.83 14.12 -12.99
N PRO A 28 5.78 13.45 -13.66
CA PRO A 28 5.70 12.02 -13.81
C PRO A 28 5.89 11.36 -12.44
N LEU A 29 4.99 10.44 -12.08
CA LEU A 29 4.98 9.77 -10.78
C LEU A 29 4.77 8.27 -10.97
N LEU A 30 5.63 7.45 -10.37
CA LEU A 30 5.49 5.99 -10.38
C LEU A 30 4.75 5.55 -9.11
N ILE A 31 3.48 5.18 -9.26
CA ILE A 31 2.61 4.81 -8.14
C ILE A 31 2.59 3.29 -8.00
N LEU A 32 3.01 2.80 -6.84
CA LEU A 32 2.85 1.38 -6.49
C LEU A 32 1.46 1.16 -5.90
N VAL A 33 0.77 0.17 -6.46
CA VAL A 33 -0.59 -0.22 -6.09
C VAL A 33 -0.58 -1.65 -5.60
N GLY A 34 -1.20 -1.89 -4.45
CA GLY A 34 -1.37 -3.24 -3.91
C GLY A 34 -1.51 -3.23 -2.39
N LEU A 35 -1.94 -4.36 -1.83
CA LEU A 35 -2.21 -4.50 -0.40
C LEU A 35 -0.92 -4.80 0.41
N THR A 36 -1.03 -4.91 1.73
CA THR A 36 0.16 -5.23 2.54
C THR A 36 0.58 -6.68 2.26
N GLY A 37 1.90 -6.94 2.19
CA GLY A 37 2.45 -8.28 1.93
C GLY A 37 2.66 -8.63 0.46
N VAL A 38 2.29 -7.76 -0.48
CA VAL A 38 2.47 -8.02 -1.93
C VAL A 38 3.90 -7.74 -2.45
N GLY A 39 4.86 -7.38 -1.60
CA GLY A 39 6.27 -7.20 -2.03
C GLY A 39 6.73 -5.75 -2.31
N LYS A 40 5.85 -4.74 -2.24
CA LYS A 40 6.19 -3.32 -2.53
C LYS A 40 7.47 -2.83 -1.87
N SER A 41 7.65 -3.04 -0.58
CA SER A 41 8.84 -2.54 0.13
C SER A 41 10.14 -3.17 -0.38
N SER A 42 10.13 -4.47 -0.69
CA SER A 42 11.30 -5.16 -1.25
C SER A 42 11.63 -4.64 -2.65
N LEU A 43 10.60 -4.39 -3.47
CA LEU A 43 10.75 -3.79 -4.80
C LEU A 43 11.34 -2.37 -4.70
N ILE A 44 10.82 -1.51 -3.82
CA ILE A 44 11.35 -0.16 -3.60
C ILE A 44 12.82 -0.21 -3.15
N GLU A 45 13.14 -1.06 -2.17
CA GLU A 45 14.52 -1.23 -1.68
C GLU A 45 15.47 -1.63 -2.81
N ARG A 46 15.04 -2.53 -3.70
CA ARG A 46 15.88 -3.00 -4.81
C ARG A 46 15.97 -2.00 -5.97
N LEU A 47 14.92 -1.24 -6.25
CA LEU A 47 14.93 -0.18 -7.26
C LEU A 47 15.82 0.99 -6.85
N GLY A 48 15.84 1.34 -5.56
CA GLY A 48 16.65 2.45 -5.04
C GLY A 48 16.21 3.84 -5.51
N TYR A 49 15.01 3.96 -6.09
CA TYR A 49 14.47 5.24 -6.55
C TYR A 49 14.07 6.15 -5.39
N PRO A 50 14.11 7.49 -5.58
CA PRO A 50 13.54 8.43 -4.63
C PRO A 50 12.07 8.15 -4.36
N THR A 51 11.68 8.14 -3.10
CA THR A 51 10.28 7.91 -2.68
C THR A 51 9.67 9.16 -2.07
N LEU A 52 8.39 9.39 -2.38
CA LEU A 52 7.53 10.23 -1.57
C LEU A 52 7.23 9.52 -0.23
N PRO A 53 6.79 10.28 0.78
CA PRO A 53 6.24 9.72 2.01
C PRO A 53 5.13 8.72 1.71
N ASP A 54 5.10 7.62 2.46
CA ASP A 54 4.13 6.55 2.23
C ASP A 54 2.69 6.96 2.63
N ARG A 55 1.72 6.08 2.38
CA ARG A 55 0.33 6.27 2.81
C ARG A 55 0.20 6.69 4.28
N ARG A 56 0.96 6.06 5.17
CA ARG A 56 0.85 6.28 6.61
C ARG A 56 1.32 7.69 6.96
N GLU A 57 2.44 8.12 6.37
CA GLU A 57 2.94 9.48 6.53
C GLU A 57 1.96 10.53 5.98
N VAL A 58 1.34 10.27 4.82
CA VAL A 58 0.32 11.19 4.26
C VAL A 58 -0.92 11.27 5.16
N VAL A 59 -1.40 10.13 5.65
CA VAL A 59 -2.54 10.08 6.60
C VAL A 59 -2.20 10.87 7.87
N ASP A 60 -1.00 10.68 8.42
CA ASP A 60 -0.60 11.32 9.67
C ASP A 60 -0.43 12.83 9.53
N ARG A 61 0.03 13.30 8.37
CA ARG A 61 0.28 14.72 8.12
C ARG A 61 -0.93 15.50 7.61
N PHE A 62 -1.93 14.85 7.02
CA PHE A 62 -3.09 15.53 6.41
C PHE A 62 -4.44 15.06 6.94
N VAL A 63 -4.66 13.74 6.97
CA VAL A 63 -5.98 13.18 7.31
C VAL A 63 -6.25 13.32 8.81
N LEU A 64 -5.31 12.94 9.67
CA LEU A 64 -5.51 13.03 11.13
C LEU A 64 -5.68 14.48 11.61
N PRO A 65 -4.85 15.46 11.18
CA PRO A 65 -5.04 16.87 11.55
C PRO A 65 -6.38 17.44 11.14
N ARG A 66 -6.94 16.99 10.00
CA ARG A 66 -8.28 17.40 9.55
C ARG A 66 -9.38 17.05 10.54
N TYR A 67 -9.20 15.98 11.32
CA TYR A 67 -10.15 15.55 12.36
C TYR A 67 -9.71 15.96 13.77
N GLY A 68 -8.80 16.93 13.90
CA GLY A 68 -8.37 17.47 15.19
C GLY A 68 -7.33 16.63 15.92
N HIS A 69 -6.72 15.65 15.25
CA HIS A 69 -5.67 14.81 15.84
C HIS A 69 -4.30 15.24 15.36
N SER A 70 -3.37 15.40 16.30
CA SER A 70 -1.97 15.70 15.96
C SER A 70 -1.22 14.42 15.56
N PRO A 71 -0.13 14.51 14.78
CA PRO A 71 0.73 13.35 14.52
C PRO A 71 1.32 12.71 15.80
N ALA A 72 1.40 13.47 16.89
CA ALA A 72 1.86 13.01 18.20
C ALA A 72 0.76 12.33 19.04
N SER A 73 -0.50 12.40 18.60
CA SER A 73 -1.61 11.72 19.26
C SER A 73 -1.40 10.20 19.15
N GLN A 74 -1.31 9.53 20.30
CA GLN A 74 -1.28 8.07 20.39
C GLN A 74 -2.68 7.51 20.11
N LEU A 75 -3.07 7.52 18.84
CA LEU A 75 -4.28 6.83 18.39
C LEU A 75 -3.98 5.34 18.25
N ASP A 76 -4.93 4.52 18.68
CA ASP A 76 -4.87 3.10 18.40
C ASP A 76 -5.08 2.84 16.89
N ARG A 77 -4.82 1.59 16.49
CA ARG A 77 -4.91 1.21 15.07
C ARG A 77 -6.35 1.28 14.55
N ALA A 78 -7.35 0.98 15.38
CA ALA A 78 -8.75 0.96 15.00
C ALA A 78 -9.28 2.39 14.77
N GLU A 79 -8.93 3.33 15.65
CA GLU A 79 -9.25 4.76 15.53
C GLU A 79 -8.67 5.34 14.24
N ARG A 80 -7.39 5.06 13.94
CA ARG A 80 -6.74 5.51 12.70
C ARG A 80 -7.46 4.99 11.46
N PHE A 81 -7.91 3.73 11.47
CA PHE A 81 -8.69 3.17 10.38
C PHE A 81 -10.08 3.83 10.27
N ALA A 82 -10.77 4.07 11.39
CA ALA A 82 -12.07 4.73 11.39
C ALA A 82 -12.00 6.15 10.81
N LEU A 83 -11.00 6.94 11.20
CA LEU A 83 -10.77 8.28 10.66
C LEU A 83 -10.40 8.25 9.18
N THR A 84 -9.54 7.32 8.76
CA THR A 84 -9.19 7.15 7.35
C THR A 84 -10.41 6.71 6.52
N ARG A 85 -11.30 5.90 7.09
CA ARG A 85 -12.55 5.49 6.45
C ARG A 85 -13.52 6.67 6.32
N ARG A 86 -13.68 7.46 7.38
CA ARG A 86 -14.47 8.70 7.35
C ARG A 86 -13.96 9.65 6.27
N PHE A 87 -12.65 9.82 6.18
CA PHE A 87 -12.04 10.62 5.11
C PHE A 87 -12.43 10.11 3.72
N ARG A 88 -12.37 8.81 3.48
CA ARG A 88 -12.77 8.22 2.19
C ARG A 88 -14.27 8.37 1.88
N GLN A 89 -15.13 8.51 2.89
CA GLN A 89 -16.55 8.79 2.69
C GLN A 89 -16.78 10.24 2.27
N GLU A 90 -16.00 11.17 2.81
CA GLU A 90 -16.05 12.60 2.47
C GLU A 90 -15.30 12.89 1.14
N TYR A 91 -14.26 12.12 0.84
CA TYR A 91 -13.35 12.25 -0.30
C TYR A 91 -13.15 10.88 -0.97
N PRO A 92 -13.99 10.50 -1.94
CA PRO A 92 -13.98 9.16 -2.55
C PRO A 92 -12.63 8.74 -3.14
N GLY A 93 -11.84 9.68 -3.68
CA GLY A 93 -10.49 9.42 -4.19
C GLY A 93 -9.42 9.24 -3.11
N GLY A 94 -9.78 9.43 -1.84
CA GLY A 94 -8.92 9.18 -0.68
C GLY A 94 -7.56 9.88 -0.78
N VAL A 95 -6.48 9.12 -0.59
CA VAL A 95 -5.12 9.67 -0.64
C VAL A 95 -4.78 10.26 -2.02
N ALA A 96 -5.37 9.76 -3.10
CA ALA A 96 -5.12 10.30 -4.44
C ALA A 96 -5.60 11.75 -4.58
N GLU A 97 -6.68 12.15 -3.88
CA GLU A 97 -7.14 13.55 -3.89
C GLU A 97 -6.13 14.49 -3.23
N ILE A 98 -5.50 14.02 -2.15
CA ILE A 98 -4.45 14.76 -1.45
C ILE A 98 -3.26 14.92 -2.40
N LEU A 99 -2.85 13.85 -3.07
CA LEU A 99 -1.73 13.87 -4.02
C LEU A 99 -1.99 14.80 -5.20
N ALA A 100 -3.19 14.81 -5.77
CA ALA A 100 -3.56 15.68 -6.89
C ALA A 100 -3.40 17.18 -6.56
N GLN A 101 -3.51 17.55 -5.29
CA GLN A 101 -3.34 18.92 -4.79
C GLN A 101 -1.97 19.17 -4.16
N SER A 102 -1.11 18.14 -4.07
CA SER A 102 0.21 18.23 -3.45
C SER A 102 1.28 18.66 -4.45
N ARG A 103 2.44 19.06 -3.93
CA ARG A 103 3.60 19.50 -4.72
C ARG A 103 4.84 18.72 -4.31
N ALA A 104 5.78 18.55 -5.24
CA ALA A 104 7.07 17.92 -5.00
C ALA A 104 8.16 18.55 -5.88
N HIS A 105 9.42 18.22 -5.64
CA HIS A 105 10.48 18.57 -6.59
C HIS A 105 10.37 17.75 -7.87
N PRO A 106 10.73 18.33 -9.04
CA PRO A 106 10.65 17.65 -10.33
C PRO A 106 11.79 16.62 -10.47
N ILE A 107 11.56 15.41 -9.97
CA ILE A 107 12.50 14.28 -10.04
C ILE A 107 11.81 13.13 -10.77
N TRP A 108 12.55 12.40 -11.62
CA TRP A 108 12.09 11.17 -12.26
C TRP A 108 13.23 10.14 -12.28
N PRO A 109 12.97 8.88 -11.90
CA PRO A 109 11.73 8.35 -11.34
C PRO A 109 11.45 8.84 -9.91
N LEU A 110 10.18 9.06 -9.59
CA LEU A 110 9.72 9.40 -8.25
C LEU A 110 8.61 8.43 -7.85
N VAL A 111 8.80 7.72 -6.75
CA VAL A 111 7.91 6.61 -6.35
C VAL A 111 6.93 7.05 -5.26
N MET A 112 5.65 6.71 -5.42
CA MET A 112 4.64 6.81 -4.36
C MET A 112 4.13 5.42 -3.99
N ASP A 113 4.33 5.01 -2.73
CA ASP A 113 3.70 3.82 -2.14
C ASP A 113 2.49 4.24 -1.31
N GLY A 114 1.29 4.14 -1.85
CA GLY A 114 0.14 4.38 -0.98
C GLY A 114 -1.27 4.34 -1.54
N LEU A 115 -1.46 4.14 -2.84
CA LEU A 115 -2.82 4.00 -3.37
C LEU A 115 -3.35 2.58 -3.17
N ARG A 116 -4.61 2.51 -2.73
CA ARG A 116 -5.31 1.27 -2.43
C ARG A 116 -6.74 1.30 -2.98
N GLY A 117 -7.11 0.21 -3.66
CA GLY A 117 -8.47 -0.01 -4.16
C GLY A 117 -8.84 0.80 -5.40
N ALA A 118 -10.01 0.48 -5.96
CA ALA A 118 -10.48 1.00 -7.24
C ALA A 118 -10.67 2.52 -7.24
N GLU A 119 -11.29 3.08 -6.20
CA GLU A 119 -11.66 4.51 -6.18
C GLU A 119 -10.44 5.43 -6.15
N GLU A 120 -9.45 5.16 -5.29
CA GLU A 120 -8.22 5.96 -5.23
C GLU A 120 -7.45 5.87 -6.54
N VAL A 121 -7.37 4.68 -7.15
CA VAL A 121 -6.69 4.45 -8.43
C VAL A 121 -7.43 5.13 -9.57
N ARG A 122 -8.76 5.07 -9.62
CA ARG A 122 -9.58 5.76 -10.63
C ARG A 122 -9.39 7.25 -10.55
N PHE A 123 -9.42 7.80 -9.32
CA PHE A 123 -9.20 9.22 -9.10
C PHE A 123 -7.79 9.63 -9.57
N ALA A 124 -6.76 8.89 -9.17
CA ALA A 124 -5.38 9.15 -9.60
C ALA A 124 -5.23 9.07 -11.12
N LEU A 125 -5.82 8.07 -11.77
CA LEU A 125 -5.77 7.91 -13.22
C LEU A 125 -6.34 9.15 -13.94
N GLN A 126 -7.41 9.75 -13.39
CA GLN A 126 -8.07 10.92 -13.96
C GLN A 126 -7.35 12.25 -13.65
N HIS A 127 -6.78 12.40 -12.45
CA HIS A 127 -6.27 13.69 -11.95
C HIS A 127 -4.74 13.80 -11.87
N LEU A 128 -4.03 12.68 -12.04
CA LEU A 128 -2.57 12.63 -12.15
C LEU A 128 -2.22 12.10 -13.55
N PRO A 129 -2.40 12.90 -14.62
CA PRO A 129 -2.31 12.43 -16.00
C PRO A 129 -0.91 11.94 -16.38
N ARG A 130 0.13 12.40 -15.68
CA ARG A 130 1.52 11.98 -15.86
C ARG A 130 1.94 10.81 -14.97
N SER A 131 1.03 10.27 -14.17
CA SER A 131 1.33 9.12 -13.32
C SER A 131 1.30 7.80 -14.08
N TYR A 132 2.19 6.90 -13.69
CA TYR A 132 2.33 5.52 -14.13
C TYR A 132 2.11 4.60 -12.93
N PHE A 133 1.47 3.46 -13.14
CA PHE A 133 1.01 2.56 -12.09
C PHE A 133 1.71 1.22 -12.20
N VAL A 134 2.24 0.72 -11.10
CA VAL A 134 2.75 -0.65 -10.99
C VAL A 134 1.87 -1.37 -9.98
N VAL A 135 1.10 -2.34 -10.46
CA VAL A 135 0.16 -3.13 -9.67
C VAL A 135 0.86 -4.44 -9.28
N LEU A 136 1.06 -4.63 -7.98
CA LEU A 136 1.63 -5.86 -7.43
C LEU A 136 0.52 -6.74 -6.85
N GLU A 137 0.42 -7.95 -7.37
CA GLU A 137 -0.57 -8.94 -6.95
C GLU A 137 0.10 -10.13 -6.23
N ALA A 138 -0.62 -10.66 -5.25
CA ALA A 138 -0.34 -11.93 -4.58
C ALA A 138 -1.64 -12.41 -3.90
N ARG A 139 -1.82 -13.73 -3.83
CA ARG A 139 -2.88 -14.36 -3.03
C ARG A 139 -2.77 -13.97 -1.56
N ASP A 140 -3.91 -14.00 -0.88
CA ASP A 140 -3.99 -13.66 0.54
C ASP A 140 -3.19 -14.59 1.43
N LEU A 141 -3.16 -15.89 1.10
CA LEU A 141 -2.33 -16.86 1.79
C LEU A 141 -0.83 -16.48 1.69
N THR A 142 -0.36 -16.13 0.49
CA THR A 142 1.02 -15.68 0.27
C THR A 142 1.33 -14.39 1.02
N ARG A 143 0.40 -13.42 1.00
CA ARG A 143 0.53 -12.18 1.80
C ARG A 143 0.60 -12.48 3.29
N LEU A 144 -0.20 -13.42 3.79
CA LEU A 144 -0.20 -13.84 5.18
C LEU A 144 1.14 -14.47 5.58
N ALA A 145 1.67 -15.39 4.76
CA ALA A 145 2.98 -16.00 4.96
C ALA A 145 4.10 -14.94 5.02
N ARG A 146 4.10 -13.98 4.09
CA ARG A 146 5.08 -12.87 4.05
C ARG A 146 4.96 -11.94 5.26
N LEU A 147 3.74 -11.72 5.77
CA LEU A 147 3.50 -10.93 6.98
C LEU A 147 4.03 -11.61 8.24
N LEU A 148 3.97 -12.94 8.31
CA LEU A 148 4.52 -13.74 9.41
C LEU A 148 6.06 -13.70 9.41
N GLN A 149 6.69 -13.77 8.23
CA GLN A 149 8.15 -13.69 8.12
C GLN A 149 8.74 -12.31 8.44
N ARG A 150 7.90 -11.26 8.50
CA ARG A 150 8.34 -9.86 8.65
C ARG A 150 8.78 -9.49 10.07
N GLY A 151 8.66 -10.41 11.03
CA GLY A 151 9.27 -10.33 12.35
C GLY A 151 8.75 -9.18 13.22
N ASP A 152 7.59 -9.38 13.84
CA ASP A 152 7.29 -8.68 15.09
C ASP A 152 7.50 -9.69 16.22
N ALA A 153 8.52 -9.47 17.07
CA ALA A 153 8.73 -10.29 18.25
C ALA A 153 7.60 -10.01 19.25
N PHE A 154 6.77 -11.01 19.52
CA PHE A 154 5.79 -10.97 20.60
C PHE A 154 5.82 -12.28 21.39
N ASP A 155 5.47 -12.15 22.67
CA ASP A 155 5.38 -13.26 23.61
C ASP A 155 4.40 -14.33 23.11
N ARG A 156 4.74 -15.59 23.36
CA ARG A 156 3.86 -16.74 23.11
C ARG A 156 2.64 -16.64 24.02
N VAL A 157 1.56 -16.05 23.52
CA VAL A 157 0.25 -16.08 24.18
C VAL A 157 -0.43 -17.39 23.80
N ALA A 158 -0.79 -18.20 24.80
CA ALA A 158 -1.65 -19.36 24.59
C ALA A 158 -3.05 -18.86 24.23
N LEU A 159 -3.56 -19.27 23.07
CA LEU A 159 -4.94 -18.98 22.68
C LEU A 159 -5.91 -19.83 23.51
N ASP A 160 -7.03 -19.24 23.91
CA ASP A 160 -8.16 -19.98 24.44
C ASP A 160 -9.05 -20.51 23.29
N GLU A 161 -10.09 -21.28 23.64
CA GLU A 161 -11.04 -21.84 22.68
C GLU A 161 -11.82 -20.75 21.91
N ALA A 162 -12.00 -19.56 22.51
CA ALA A 162 -12.68 -18.45 21.88
C ALA A 162 -11.83 -17.79 20.78
N ASP A 163 -10.53 -17.65 21.00
CA ASP A 163 -9.59 -17.15 19.99
C ASP A 163 -9.46 -18.11 18.80
N TRP A 164 -9.55 -19.43 19.04
CA TRP A 164 -9.59 -20.45 17.99
C TRP A 164 -10.84 -20.35 17.11
N VAL A 165 -12.02 -20.21 17.73
CA VAL A 165 -13.26 -19.98 17.01
C VAL A 165 -13.19 -18.66 16.21
N GLN A 166 -12.61 -17.62 16.80
CA GLN A 166 -12.42 -16.34 16.13
C GLN A 166 -11.50 -16.46 14.90
N LEU A 167 -10.40 -17.21 15.00
CA LEU A 167 -9.49 -17.47 13.89
C LEU A 167 -10.20 -18.16 12.73
N GLN A 168 -10.94 -19.24 13.01
CA GLN A 168 -11.68 -19.97 11.98
C GLN A 168 -12.74 -19.09 11.29
N ASN A 169 -13.50 -18.33 12.08
CA ASN A 169 -14.53 -17.43 11.55
C ASN A 169 -13.93 -16.33 10.66
N LEU A 170 -12.79 -15.77 11.06
CA LEU A 170 -12.10 -14.75 10.29
C LEU A 170 -11.50 -15.32 9.00
N ALA A 171 -10.93 -16.52 9.07
CA ALA A 171 -10.30 -17.18 7.95
C ALA A 171 -11.29 -17.51 6.83
N ARG A 172 -12.50 -17.98 7.16
CA ARG A 172 -13.55 -18.30 6.17
C ARG A 172 -13.91 -17.14 5.23
N GLY A 173 -13.68 -15.89 5.65
CA GLY A 173 -13.91 -14.70 4.82
C GLY A 173 -12.72 -14.26 3.97
N VAL A 174 -11.57 -14.92 4.09
CA VAL A 174 -10.29 -14.48 3.51
C VAL A 174 -9.57 -15.61 2.75
N LEU A 175 -9.56 -16.81 3.33
CA LEU A 175 -8.92 -18.02 2.85
C LEU A 175 -9.97 -19.06 2.49
N SER A 176 -9.70 -19.85 1.46
CA SER A 176 -10.39 -21.12 1.21
C SER A 176 -10.09 -22.15 2.31
N GLU A 177 -10.87 -23.23 2.38
CA GLU A 177 -10.64 -24.31 3.37
C GLU A 177 -9.24 -24.91 3.22
N ALA A 178 -8.79 -25.20 2.00
CA ALA A 178 -7.46 -25.70 1.72
C ALA A 178 -6.35 -24.70 2.13
N GLU A 179 -6.55 -23.41 1.88
CA GLU A 179 -5.62 -22.36 2.31
C GLU A 179 -5.59 -22.19 3.83
N LEU A 180 -6.72 -22.39 4.51
CA LEU A 180 -6.76 -22.38 5.98
C LEU A 180 -6.02 -23.59 6.56
N GLU A 181 -6.22 -24.79 6.02
CA GLU A 181 -5.47 -25.98 6.44
C GLU A 181 -3.96 -25.78 6.24
N GLU A 182 -3.57 -25.22 5.10
CA GLU A 182 -2.17 -24.87 4.84
C GLU A 182 -1.66 -23.86 5.87
N ALA A 183 -2.39 -22.77 6.13
CA ALA A 183 -2.00 -21.76 7.11
C ALA A 183 -1.87 -22.31 8.54
N LEU A 184 -2.74 -23.26 8.91
CA LEU A 184 -2.69 -23.95 10.21
C LEU A 184 -1.55 -24.96 10.31
N SER A 185 -1.03 -25.45 9.18
CA SER A 185 0.13 -26.35 9.14
C SER A 185 1.46 -25.61 9.37
N TRP A 186 1.47 -24.28 9.23
CA TRP A 186 2.66 -23.48 9.49
C TRP A 186 3.01 -23.53 10.98
N ASN A 187 4.28 -23.75 11.28
CA ASN A 187 4.79 -23.80 12.66
C ASN A 187 4.91 -22.39 13.27
N VAL A 188 3.78 -21.69 13.37
CA VAL A 188 3.65 -20.32 13.91
C VAL A 188 2.69 -20.30 15.09
N PRO A 189 2.89 -19.43 16.10
CA PRO A 189 1.94 -19.27 17.19
C PRO A 189 0.55 -18.88 16.67
N PRO A 190 -0.53 -19.54 17.12
CA PRO A 190 -1.89 -19.23 16.67
C PRO A 190 -2.30 -17.76 16.89
N ALA A 191 -1.84 -17.13 17.96
CA ALA A 191 -2.06 -15.70 18.24
C ALA A 191 -1.43 -14.79 17.17
N GLU A 192 -0.25 -15.18 16.67
CA GLU A 192 0.44 -14.45 15.61
C GLU A 192 -0.30 -14.59 14.28
N LEU A 193 -0.71 -15.82 13.96
CA LEU A 193 -1.53 -16.11 12.78
C LEU A 193 -2.84 -15.31 12.81
N LEU A 194 -3.56 -15.29 13.94
CA LEU A 194 -4.78 -14.51 14.13
C LEU A 194 -4.51 -13.01 13.91
N SER A 195 -3.43 -12.48 14.50
CA SER A 195 -3.07 -11.07 14.39
C SER A 195 -2.78 -10.65 12.94
N LYS A 196 -1.99 -11.44 12.19
CA LYS A 196 -1.71 -11.13 10.78
C LYS A 196 -2.93 -11.36 9.89
N LEU A 197 -3.75 -12.38 10.17
CA LEU A 197 -5.01 -12.62 9.46
C LEU A 197 -6.00 -11.46 9.66
N ARG A 198 -6.07 -10.84 10.84
CA ARG A 198 -6.85 -9.62 11.09
C ARG A 198 -6.43 -8.47 10.16
N ILE A 199 -5.14 -8.35 9.85
CA ILE A 199 -4.66 -7.33 8.89
C ILE A 199 -5.21 -7.62 7.49
N VAL A 200 -5.08 -8.86 7.01
CA VAL A 200 -5.55 -9.25 5.66
C VAL A 200 -7.06 -9.12 5.56
N ALA A 201 -7.80 -9.58 6.57
CA ALA A 201 -9.26 -9.49 6.64
C ALA A 201 -9.75 -8.04 6.65
N GLU A 202 -9.15 -7.16 7.45
CA GLU A 202 -9.53 -5.76 7.48
C GLU A 202 -9.22 -5.07 6.15
N GLU A 203 -8.11 -5.42 5.49
CA GLU A 203 -7.82 -4.91 4.14
C GLU A 203 -8.87 -5.37 3.11
N ARG A 204 -9.26 -6.66 3.12
CA ARG A 204 -10.33 -7.21 2.25
C ARG A 204 -11.68 -6.52 2.46
N LYS A 205 -12.03 -6.16 3.68
CA LYS A 205 -13.29 -5.42 3.97
C LYS A 205 -13.29 -4.02 3.38
N ASN A 206 -12.13 -3.38 3.28
CA ASN A 206 -12.00 -1.97 2.90
C ASN A 206 -11.56 -1.76 1.43
N TYR A 207 -11.02 -2.81 0.80
CA TYR A 207 -10.46 -2.77 -0.55
C TYR A 207 -10.71 -4.09 -1.26
N ASP A 208 -11.28 -4.01 -2.46
CA ASP A 208 -11.26 -5.11 -3.42
C ASP A 208 -9.84 -5.26 -4.00
N PRO A 209 -9.16 -6.41 -3.81
CA PRO A 209 -7.84 -6.66 -4.38
C PRO A 209 -7.82 -6.55 -5.91
N GLN A 210 -8.92 -6.88 -6.58
CA GLN A 210 -9.04 -6.85 -8.05
C GLN A 210 -9.52 -5.51 -8.58
N GLY A 211 -10.15 -4.68 -7.74
CA GLY A 211 -10.76 -3.43 -8.17
C GLY A 211 -9.77 -2.43 -8.78
N ALA A 212 -8.54 -2.36 -8.25
CA ALA A 212 -7.50 -1.51 -8.83
C ALA A 212 -7.06 -1.99 -10.22
N LYS A 213 -7.00 -3.31 -10.41
CA LYS A 213 -6.67 -3.92 -11.70
C LYS A 213 -7.74 -3.66 -12.74
N ALA A 214 -9.01 -3.87 -12.38
CA ALA A 214 -10.13 -3.59 -13.27
C ALA A 214 -10.17 -2.12 -13.76
N VAL A 215 -9.75 -1.17 -12.92
CA VAL A 215 -9.67 0.26 -13.30
C VAL A 215 -8.52 0.54 -14.26
N LEU A 216 -7.39 -0.17 -14.11
CA LEU A 216 -6.17 0.06 -14.88
C LEU A 216 -6.06 -0.84 -16.12
N GLU A 217 -6.94 -1.82 -16.27
CA GLU A 217 -6.93 -2.77 -17.38
C GLU A 217 -7.02 -2.02 -18.72
N GLY A 218 -6.10 -2.36 -19.64
CA GLY A 218 -5.97 -1.70 -20.94
C GLY A 218 -5.31 -0.31 -20.91
N SER A 219 -4.95 0.23 -19.74
CA SER A 219 -4.22 1.49 -19.66
C SER A 219 -2.75 1.31 -20.07
N PRO A 220 -2.21 2.13 -20.99
CA PRO A 220 -0.78 2.10 -21.32
C PRO A 220 0.09 2.62 -20.17
N ARG A 221 -0.53 3.24 -19.15
CA ARG A 221 0.14 3.74 -17.95
C ARG A 221 0.19 2.71 -16.83
N ALA A 222 -0.14 1.45 -17.08
CA ALA A 222 -0.15 0.41 -16.05
C ALA A 222 0.75 -0.78 -16.40
N LEU A 223 1.50 -1.25 -15.39
CA LEU A 223 2.26 -2.50 -15.39
C LEU A 223 1.69 -3.42 -14.31
N PHE A 224 1.42 -4.67 -14.65
CA PHE A 224 0.90 -5.68 -13.72
C PHE A 224 1.97 -6.72 -13.43
N LEU A 225 2.25 -6.94 -12.14
CA LEU A 225 3.25 -7.87 -11.65
C LEU A 225 2.60 -8.90 -10.72
N ASP A 226 2.68 -10.17 -11.12
CA ASP A 226 2.34 -11.31 -10.26
C ASP A 226 3.58 -11.70 -9.45
N THR A 227 3.59 -11.31 -8.18
CA THR A 227 4.74 -11.51 -7.29
C THR A 227 4.86 -12.94 -6.75
N GLU A 228 3.93 -13.84 -7.12
CA GLU A 228 4.07 -15.28 -6.88
C GLU A 228 4.78 -15.99 -8.03
N ARG A 229 4.75 -15.40 -9.23
CA ARG A 229 5.36 -15.95 -10.44
C ARG A 229 6.71 -15.34 -10.78
N LEU A 230 6.91 -14.09 -10.41
CA LEU A 230 8.12 -13.33 -10.67
C LEU A 230 9.06 -13.38 -9.47
N SER A 231 10.36 -13.50 -9.75
CA SER A 231 11.41 -13.17 -8.80
C SER A 231 11.51 -11.65 -8.63
N LEU A 232 12.09 -11.22 -7.51
CA LEU A 232 12.33 -9.79 -7.24
C LEU A 232 13.19 -9.14 -8.33
N GLU A 233 14.17 -9.88 -8.88
CA GLU A 233 14.99 -9.44 -10.00
C GLU A 233 14.15 -9.19 -11.27
N GLU A 234 13.21 -10.08 -11.59
CA GLU A 234 12.31 -9.92 -12.74
C GLU A 234 11.33 -8.76 -12.54
N GLU A 235 10.78 -8.60 -11.33
CA GLU A 235 9.94 -7.45 -10.97
C GLU A 235 10.70 -6.13 -11.22
N VAL A 236 11.95 -6.04 -10.75
CA VAL A 236 12.80 -4.85 -10.91
C VAL A 236 13.10 -4.58 -12.38
N GLN A 237 13.45 -5.61 -13.16
CA GLN A 237 13.72 -5.46 -14.58
C GLN A 237 12.48 -4.96 -15.35
N ALA A 238 11.30 -5.51 -15.03
CA ALA A 238 10.04 -5.09 -15.63
C ALA A 238 9.72 -3.62 -15.31
N VAL A 239 9.87 -3.20 -14.05
CA VAL A 239 9.65 -1.80 -13.66
C VAL A 239 10.65 -0.85 -14.32
N GLN A 240 11.93 -1.22 -14.37
CA GLN A 240 12.96 -0.42 -15.03
C GLN A 240 12.69 -0.27 -16.53
N ALA A 241 12.26 -1.32 -17.20
CA ALA A 241 11.88 -1.27 -18.61
C ALA A 241 10.67 -0.35 -18.84
N PHE A 242 9.65 -0.48 -17.99
CA PHE A 242 8.46 0.36 -18.04
C PHE A 242 8.77 1.84 -17.79
N VAL A 243 9.64 2.15 -16.83
CA VAL A 243 10.11 3.50 -16.53
C VAL A 243 10.89 4.11 -17.71
N ARG A 244 11.70 3.31 -18.42
CA ARG A 244 12.41 3.78 -19.63
C ARG A 244 11.44 4.13 -20.75
N GLN A 245 10.47 3.25 -21.03
CA GLN A 245 9.43 3.50 -22.03
C GLN A 245 8.63 4.77 -21.72
N ALA A 246 8.29 4.97 -20.44
CA ALA A 246 7.59 6.15 -19.96
C ALA A 246 8.39 7.47 -20.11
N ALA A 247 9.72 7.40 -20.18
CA ALA A 247 10.58 8.57 -20.39
C ALA A 247 10.74 8.94 -21.87
N GLU A 248 10.41 8.02 -22.78
CA GLU A 248 10.51 8.17 -24.23
C GLU A 248 9.18 8.61 -24.89
N ALA A 249 8.07 8.56 -24.13
CA ALA A 249 6.71 8.91 -24.56
C ALA A 249 6.36 10.38 -24.28
#